data_AF-A0A4Q3UHV6-F1
#
_entry.id   AF-A0A4Q3UHV6-F1
#
_cell.length_a   1.000
_cell.length_b   1.000
_cell.length_c   1.000
_cell.angle_alpha   90.00
_cell.angle_beta   90.00
_cell.angle_gamma   90.00
#
_symmetry.space_group_name_H-M   'P 1'
#
loop_
_entity.id
_entity.type
_entity.pdbx_description
1 polymer ?
#
loop_
_entity_poly.entity_id
_entity_poly.type
_entity_poly.pdbx_seq_one_letter_code
_entity_poly.pdbx_strand_id
1 'polypeptide(L)'
;MSESSGADARRYLEDMGIGLKLKCGVKSFDGKQVLLDDGSLIDTCTVIWAAGVTGALPRGIAASLLKKGDRIRVDRYNKVQGLKEVYAIGDISYMETENYLHGHPQLASVGGDQEDNPTLYIS
;
A
#
# COMPACT_ATOMS: atom_id res chain seq x y z
N MET A 1 -2.83 12.63 9.80
CA MET A 1 -1.89 13.75 9.60
C MET A 1 -2.64 15.04 9.88
N SER A 2 -2.07 15.96 10.67
CA SER A 2 -2.70 17.27 10.85
C SER A 2 -2.48 18.10 9.58
N GLU A 3 -3.36 19.06 9.31
CA GLU A 3 -3.15 20.02 8.22
C GLU A 3 -1.83 20.80 8.39
N SER A 4 -1.41 21.04 9.65
CA SER A 4 -0.15 21.71 9.95
C SER A 4 1.08 20.92 9.48
N SER A 5 1.10 19.59 9.67
CA SER A 5 2.27 18.78 9.30
C SER A 5 2.49 18.72 7.79
N GLY A 6 1.40 18.75 7.01
CA GLY A 6 1.48 18.80 5.54
C GLY A 6 1.98 20.15 5.02
N ALA A 7 1.56 21.25 5.64
CA ALA A 7 1.98 22.60 5.28
C ALA A 7 3.48 22.83 5.55
N ASP A 8 3.98 22.37 6.71
CA ASP A 8 5.41 22.48 7.04
C ASP A 8 6.29 21.64 6.11
N ALA A 9 5.88 20.40 5.80
CA ALA A 9 6.61 19.55 4.86
C ALA A 9 6.64 20.17 3.45
N ARG A 10 5.52 20.76 3.01
CA ARG A 10 5.45 21.45 1.72
C ARG A 10 6.44 22.63 1.67
N ARG A 11 6.40 23.52 2.66
CA ARG A 11 7.30 24.69 2.73
C ARG A 11 8.77 24.23 2.68
N TYR A 12 9.11 23.22 3.47
CA TYR A 12 10.46 22.70 3.52
C TYR A 12 10.96 22.20 2.15
N LEU A 13 10.12 21.46 1.40
CA LEU A 13 10.48 20.97 0.07
C LEU A 13 10.56 22.11 -0.96
N GLU A 14 9.64 23.08 -0.91
CA GLU A 14 9.68 24.26 -1.78
C GLU A 14 10.94 25.12 -1.53
N ASP A 15 11.35 25.29 -0.27
CA ASP A 15 12.58 26.01 0.13
C ASP A 15 13.85 25.32 -0.39
N MET A 16 13.80 23.99 -0.58
CA MET A 16 14.88 23.21 -1.21
C MET A 16 14.88 23.31 -2.76
N GLY A 17 13.95 24.08 -3.35
CA GLY A 17 13.80 24.21 -4.79
C GLY A 17 13.08 23.03 -5.46
N ILE A 18 12.41 22.17 -4.69
CA ILE A 18 11.67 21.04 -5.24
C ILE A 18 10.32 21.53 -5.78
N GLY A 19 10.07 21.29 -7.07
CA GLY A 19 8.78 21.59 -7.68
C GLY A 19 7.71 20.58 -7.26
N LEU A 20 6.68 21.03 -6.53
CA LEU A 20 5.54 20.19 -6.17
C LEU A 20 4.38 20.36 -7.15
N LYS A 21 3.93 19.24 -7.73
CA LYS A 21 2.64 19.13 -8.42
C LYS A 21 1.72 18.22 -7.61
N LEU A 22 0.70 18.81 -7.00
CA LEU A 22 -0.32 18.10 -6.23
C LEU A 22 -1.60 17.95 -7.04
N LYS A 23 -2.46 17.01 -6.65
CA LYS A 23 -3.74 16.71 -7.34
C LYS A 23 -3.57 16.30 -8.81
N CYS A 24 -2.39 15.79 -9.18
CA CYS A 24 -2.13 15.16 -10.48
C CYS A 24 -1.60 13.74 -10.28
N GLY A 25 -2.15 12.79 -11.03
CA GLY A 25 -1.63 11.43 -11.16
C GLY A 25 -0.70 11.29 -12.37
N VAL A 26 0.22 10.33 -12.29
CA VAL A 26 1.00 9.88 -13.45
C VAL A 26 0.18 8.86 -14.25
N LYS A 27 0.02 9.09 -15.55
CA LYS A 27 -0.65 8.16 -16.49
C LYS A 27 0.32 7.15 -17.08
N SER A 28 1.48 7.59 -17.56
CA SER A 28 2.46 6.71 -18.19
C SER A 28 3.87 7.31 -18.16
N PHE A 29 4.87 6.47 -18.30
CA PHE A 29 6.28 6.84 -18.47
C PHE A 29 6.88 5.99 -19.59
N ASP A 30 7.49 6.63 -20.59
CA ASP A 30 8.05 5.95 -21.77
C ASP A 30 9.59 5.80 -21.73
N GLY A 31 10.22 6.17 -20.61
CA GLY A 31 11.68 6.21 -20.46
C GLY A 31 12.30 7.58 -20.70
N LYS A 32 11.56 8.55 -21.25
CA LYS A 32 12.01 9.93 -21.49
C LYS A 32 11.03 10.99 -21.02
N GLN A 33 9.75 10.66 -20.98
CA GLN A 33 8.66 11.58 -20.67
C GLN A 33 7.64 10.91 -19.76
N VAL A 34 7.22 11.65 -18.74
CA VAL A 34 6.09 11.31 -17.88
C VAL A 34 4.86 12.05 -18.38
N LEU A 35 3.80 11.32 -18.70
CA LEU A 35 2.47 11.88 -18.99
C LEU A 35 1.66 11.95 -17.70
N LEU A 36 1.13 13.13 -17.39
CA LEU A 36 0.24 13.36 -16.25
C LEU A 36 -1.24 13.25 -16.67
N ASP A 37 -2.11 13.11 -15.68
CA ASP A 37 -3.55 12.97 -15.88
C ASP A 37 -4.20 14.19 -16.54
N ASP A 38 -3.70 15.39 -16.26
CA ASP A 38 -4.05 16.67 -16.89
C ASP A 38 -3.56 16.82 -18.34
N GLY A 39 -2.80 15.84 -18.86
CA GLY A 39 -2.23 15.85 -20.21
C GLY A 39 -0.90 16.57 -20.32
N SER A 40 -0.36 17.12 -19.23
CA SER A 40 0.98 17.72 -19.22
C SER A 40 2.08 16.66 -19.30
N LEU A 41 3.20 17.04 -19.91
CA LEU A 41 4.38 16.20 -20.07
C LEU A 41 5.52 16.75 -19.21
N ILE A 42 6.26 15.85 -18.57
CA ILE A 42 7.49 16.15 -17.86
C ILE A 42 8.63 15.36 -18.53
N ASP A 43 9.58 16.08 -19.11
CA ASP A 43 10.80 15.47 -19.65
C ASP A 43 11.69 15.01 -18.49
N THR A 44 11.92 13.70 -18.40
CA THR A 44 12.82 13.09 -17.42
C THR A 44 13.25 11.70 -17.86
N CYS A 45 14.51 11.36 -17.64
CA CYS A 45 15.02 10.00 -17.82
C CYS A 45 14.90 9.14 -16.55
N THR A 46 14.50 9.74 -15.42
CA THR A 46 14.48 9.09 -14.11
C THR A 46 13.14 9.30 -13.44
N VAL A 47 12.48 8.20 -13.05
CA VAL A 47 11.24 8.21 -12.27
C VAL A 47 11.40 7.30 -11.06
N ILE A 48 11.17 7.87 -9.87
CA ILE A 48 11.14 7.14 -8.61
C ILE A 48 9.68 7.02 -8.18
N TRP A 49 9.16 5.80 -8.10
CA TRP A 49 7.77 5.55 -7.73
C TRP A 49 7.63 5.21 -6.25
N ALA A 50 6.97 6.09 -5.50
CA ALA A 50 6.65 5.88 -4.09
C ALA A 50 5.14 5.99 -3.78
N ALA A 51 4.28 6.07 -4.82
CA ALA A 51 2.86 6.37 -4.68
C ALA A 51 1.98 5.16 -4.29
N GLY A 52 2.58 3.97 -4.10
CA GLY A 52 1.88 2.79 -3.61
C GLY A 52 2.64 1.50 -3.90
N VAL A 53 2.50 0.53 -2.99
CA VAL A 53 3.00 -0.84 -3.13
C VAL A 53 1.80 -1.75 -3.35
N THR A 54 1.87 -2.67 -4.31
CA THR A 54 0.87 -3.72 -4.51
C THR A 54 1.58 -5.05 -4.39
N GLY A 55 1.02 -5.96 -3.59
CA GLY A 55 1.63 -7.27 -3.33
C GLY A 55 1.71 -8.10 -4.61
N ALA A 56 2.86 -8.71 -4.88
CA ALA A 56 2.97 -9.69 -5.96
C ALA A 56 2.15 -10.95 -5.59
N LEU A 57 1.04 -11.18 -6.30
CA LEU A 57 0.16 -12.31 -6.05
C LEU A 57 0.84 -13.65 -6.40
N PRO A 58 0.94 -14.60 -5.45
CA PRO A 58 1.40 -15.94 -5.76
C PRO A 58 0.43 -16.66 -6.70
N ARG A 59 0.96 -17.34 -7.72
CA ARG A 59 0.16 -18.20 -8.61
C ARG A 59 -0.51 -19.31 -7.77
N GLY A 60 -1.82 -19.48 -7.93
CA GLY A 60 -2.61 -20.51 -7.23
C GLY A 60 -3.61 -20.00 -6.19
N ILE A 61 -3.61 -18.68 -5.89
CA ILE A 61 -4.65 -18.05 -5.07
C ILE A 61 -5.87 -17.75 -5.94
N ALA A 62 -7.05 -18.24 -5.52
CA ALA A 62 -8.29 -17.94 -6.21
C ALA A 62 -8.62 -16.44 -6.11
N ALA A 63 -9.06 -15.83 -7.22
CA ALA A 63 -9.41 -14.41 -7.26
C ALA A 63 -10.51 -14.02 -6.25
N SER A 64 -11.35 -14.98 -5.84
CA SER A 64 -12.37 -14.81 -4.79
C SER A 64 -11.79 -14.55 -3.40
N LEU A 65 -10.52 -14.90 -3.17
CA LEU A 65 -9.80 -14.67 -1.92
C LEU A 65 -9.10 -13.30 -1.90
N LEU A 66 -9.11 -12.58 -3.02
CA LEU A 66 -8.46 -11.29 -3.13
C LEU A 66 -9.40 -10.16 -2.72
N LYS A 67 -8.83 -9.19 -2.02
CA LYS A 67 -9.47 -7.96 -1.58
C LYS A 67 -8.73 -6.76 -2.16
N LYS A 68 -9.19 -5.55 -1.83
CA LYS A 68 -8.63 -4.29 -2.32
C LYS A 68 -7.10 -4.26 -2.14
N GLY A 69 -6.39 -3.89 -3.21
CA GLY A 69 -4.92 -3.81 -3.22
C GLY A 69 -4.21 -5.15 -3.36
N ASP A 70 -4.88 -6.16 -3.95
CA ASP A 70 -4.33 -7.50 -4.17
C ASP A 70 -3.88 -8.20 -2.89
N ARG A 71 -4.61 -7.96 -1.80
CA ARG A 71 -4.39 -8.57 -0.50
C ARG A 71 -5.24 -9.84 -0.37
N ILE A 72 -4.67 -10.90 0.24
CA ILE A 72 -5.28 -12.21 0.41
C ILE A 72 -6.06 -12.24 1.72
N ARG A 73 -7.34 -12.64 1.65
CA ARG A 73 -8.19 -12.79 2.83
C ARG A 73 -7.67 -13.90 3.75
N VAL A 74 -7.46 -13.54 5.01
CA VAL A 74 -7.00 -14.46 6.05
C VAL A 74 -7.93 -14.45 7.27
N ASP A 75 -7.89 -15.53 8.04
CA ASP A 75 -8.51 -15.58 9.36
C ASP A 75 -7.63 -14.91 10.44
N ARG A 76 -8.06 -15.01 11.71
CA ARG A 76 -7.35 -14.44 12.87
C ARG A 76 -5.96 -15.04 13.12
N TYR A 77 -5.67 -16.19 12.52
CA TYR A 77 -4.40 -16.91 12.62
C TYR A 77 -3.55 -16.74 11.34
N ASN A 78 -3.85 -15.73 10.52
CA ASN A 78 -3.20 -15.45 9.24
C ASN A 78 -3.37 -16.56 8.20
N LYS A 79 -4.29 -17.51 8.41
CA LYS A 79 -4.50 -18.63 7.48
C LYS A 79 -5.38 -18.20 6.32
N VAL A 80 -4.96 -18.54 5.10
CA VAL A 80 -5.74 -18.25 3.90
C VAL A 80 -7.00 -19.11 3.88
N GLN A 81 -8.15 -18.45 3.76
CA GLN A 81 -9.44 -19.14 3.78
C GLN A 81 -9.55 -20.12 2.60
N GLY A 82 -9.92 -21.37 2.88
CA GLY A 82 -10.11 -22.41 1.85
C GLY A 82 -8.83 -23.12 1.40
N LEU A 83 -7.65 -22.77 1.92
CA LEU A 83 -6.40 -23.49 1.68
C LEU A 83 -5.90 -24.16 2.97
N LYS A 84 -5.39 -25.39 2.85
CA LYS A 84 -4.72 -26.08 3.96
C LYS A 84 -3.26 -25.62 4.01
N GLU A 85 -2.80 -25.29 5.21
CA GLU A 85 -1.38 -24.99 5.49
C GLU A 85 -0.80 -23.78 4.73
N VAL A 86 -1.65 -22.90 4.20
CA VAL A 86 -1.24 -21.64 3.55
C VAL A 86 -1.57 -20.48 4.47
N TYR A 87 -0.57 -19.62 4.69
CA TYR A 87 -0.67 -18.44 5.55
C TYR A 87 -0.18 -17.20 4.78
N ALA A 88 -0.79 -16.06 5.03
CA ALA A 88 -0.40 -14.77 4.45
C ALA A 88 -0.28 -13.72 5.56
N ILE A 89 0.87 -13.06 5.63
CA ILE A 89 1.23 -12.06 6.65
C ILE A 89 1.72 -10.77 5.98
N GLY A 90 1.87 -9.69 6.75
CA GLY A 90 2.36 -8.41 6.26
C GLY A 90 1.45 -7.79 5.21
N ASP A 91 2.05 -7.08 4.25
CA ASP A 91 1.33 -6.23 3.29
C ASP A 91 0.37 -7.00 2.37
N ILE A 92 0.58 -8.31 2.20
CA ILE A 92 -0.28 -9.18 1.38
C ILE A 92 -1.45 -9.77 2.18
N SER A 93 -1.46 -9.69 3.52
CA SER A 93 -2.55 -10.21 4.35
C SER A 93 -3.73 -9.23 4.40
N TYR A 94 -4.96 -9.75 4.38
CA TYR A 94 -6.18 -8.98 4.60
C TYR A 94 -7.00 -9.64 5.72
N MET A 95 -6.77 -9.20 6.96
CA MET A 95 -7.46 -9.68 8.15
C MET A 95 -8.55 -8.70 8.58
N GLU A 96 -9.81 -9.09 8.42
CA GLU A 96 -10.96 -8.31 8.89
C GLU A 96 -11.18 -8.56 10.39
N THR A 97 -11.40 -7.47 11.14
CA THR A 97 -11.71 -7.50 12.57
C THR A 97 -12.73 -6.41 12.88
N GLU A 98 -13.34 -6.42 14.06
CA GLU A 98 -14.30 -5.38 14.47
C GLU A 98 -13.71 -3.97 14.40
N ASN A 99 -12.43 -3.83 14.77
CA ASN A 99 -11.69 -2.57 14.72
C ASN A 99 -11.08 -2.27 13.34
N TYR A 100 -10.99 -3.27 12.47
CA TYR A 100 -10.34 -3.17 11.15
C TYR A 100 -11.18 -3.86 10.07
N LEU A 101 -12.33 -3.26 9.75
CA LEU A 101 -13.28 -3.75 8.74
C LEU A 101 -12.69 -3.84 7.32
N HIS A 102 -11.58 -3.13 7.07
CA HIS A 102 -10.92 -3.08 5.77
C HIS A 102 -9.48 -3.62 5.78
N GLY A 103 -9.18 -4.49 6.74
CA GLY A 103 -7.83 -4.98 6.96
C GLY A 103 -6.98 -4.01 7.77
N HIS A 104 -5.94 -4.54 8.41
CA HIS A 104 -4.96 -3.73 9.12
C HIS A 104 -4.17 -2.82 8.17
N PRO A 105 -3.65 -1.68 8.66
CA PRO A 105 -2.74 -0.83 7.89
C PRO A 105 -1.45 -1.58 7.55
N GLN A 106 -0.87 -1.26 6.39
CA GLN A 106 0.38 -1.83 5.87
C GLN A 106 1.57 -1.14 6.55
N LEU A 107 1.87 -1.57 7.78
CA LEU A 107 2.97 -1.06 8.60
C LEU A 107 3.86 -2.21 9.03
N ALA A 108 5.18 -1.96 9.10
CA ALA A 108 6.15 -2.96 9.54
C ALA A 108 5.84 -3.51 10.94
N SER A 109 5.33 -2.66 11.85
CA SER A 109 4.92 -3.08 13.19
C SER A 109 3.79 -4.11 13.16
N VAL A 110 2.83 -3.96 12.24
CA VAL A 110 1.72 -4.90 12.07
C VAL A 110 2.23 -6.25 11.54
N GLY A 111 3.22 -6.23 10.65
CA GLY A 111 3.88 -7.44 10.18
C GLY A 111 4.56 -8.22 11.31
N GLY A 112 5.29 -7.50 12.18
CA GLY A 112 5.89 -8.08 13.38
C GLY A 112 4.85 -8.67 14.34
N ASP A 113 3.76 -7.93 14.61
CA ASP A 113 2.67 -8.40 15.48
C ASP A 113 2.00 -9.68 14.92
N GLN A 114 1.88 -9.80 13.60
CA GLN A 114 1.32 -10.99 12.93
C GLN A 114 2.26 -12.21 12.98
N GLU A 115 3.57 -11.98 13.01
CA GLU A 115 4.60 -13.01 13.12
C GLU A 115 4.71 -13.52 14.56
N ASP A 116 4.76 -12.60 15.53
CA ASP A 116 4.91 -12.91 16.95
C ASP A 116 3.63 -13.47 17.58
N ASN A 117 2.45 -13.21 16.98
CA ASN A 117 1.19 -13.56 17.60
C ASN A 117 0.11 -14.04 16.61
N PRO A 118 -0.11 -15.37 16.46
CA PRO A 118 -1.30 -15.89 15.78
C PRO A 118 -2.60 -15.66 16.57
N THR A 119 -2.52 -15.03 17.75
CA THR A 119 -3.62 -14.77 18.68
C THR A 119 -3.73 -13.28 18.96
N LEU A 120 -4.29 -12.51 18.02
CA LEU A 120 -4.70 -11.14 18.34
C LEU A 120 -5.73 -11.18 19.48
N TYR A 121 -5.29 -10.69 20.64
CA TYR A 121 -6.02 -10.59 21.90
C TYR A 121 -7.38 -9.94 21.72
N ILE A 122 -8.37 -10.49 22.43
CA ILE A 122 -9.70 -9.94 22.64
C ILE A 122 -9.59 -8.88 23.75
N SER A 123 -9.95 -7.64 23.45
CA SER A 123 -10.56 -6.69 24.38
C SER A 123 -11.37 -5.68 23.60
#